data_AF-A0A183H856-F1
#
_entry.id   AF-A0A183H856-F1
#
_cell.length_a   1.000
_cell.length_b   1.000
_cell.length_c   1.000
_cell.angle_alpha   90.00
_cell.angle_beta   90.00
_cell.angle_gamma   90.00
#
_symmetry.space_group_name_H-M   'P 1'
#
loop_
_entity.id
_entity.type
_entity.pdbx_description
1 polymer ?
#
loop_
_entity_poly.entity_id
_entity_poly.type
_entity_poly.pdbx_seq_one_letter_code
_entity_poly.pdbx_strand_id
1 'polypeptide(L)'
;MEASDLMEIGHVTFDQALKRKMTKARSKFTTGPFFQLVSYQFGQFKLLVRFEVDCADYAAVKMQSDNQLEKEDESEPKKEKFSENNVISFMEYGEVPRNIPLQLLTTYPQGAGFPFFTWAQMFFTAADQEIVGWFKGNGDFGKPAMNALSDISKLIKPLPYVVLSKVHDCLDKIAKFLIKNDPEFKCALIWKGKNHLEIFAKTSTTGAVSPGVKELMKTQCKELDESEE
;
A
#
# COMPACT_ATOMS: atom_id res chain seq x y z
N MET A 1 -5.59 27.52 1.86
CA MET A 1 -6.62 26.61 1.33
C MET A 1 -5.85 25.49 0.64
N GLU A 2 -5.58 24.42 1.38
CA GLU A 2 -4.84 23.27 0.85
C GLU A 2 -5.69 22.61 -0.23
N ALA A 3 -5.06 22.26 -1.36
CA ALA A 3 -5.64 21.33 -2.30
C ALA A 3 -5.79 20.01 -1.54
N SER A 4 -7.02 19.73 -1.12
CA SER A 4 -7.48 18.39 -0.80
C SER A 4 -7.26 17.52 -2.03
N ASP A 5 -6.07 16.93 -2.15
CA ASP A 5 -5.77 15.85 -3.11
C ASP A 5 -6.50 14.53 -2.73
N LEU A 6 -7.45 14.60 -1.79
CA LEU A 6 -8.54 13.64 -1.72
C LEU A 6 -9.56 14.02 -2.81
N MET A 7 -9.38 13.48 -4.01
CA MET A 7 -10.52 13.31 -4.90
C MET A 7 -11.47 12.31 -4.24
N GLU A 8 -12.46 12.80 -3.52
CA GLU A 8 -13.63 12.00 -3.17
C GLU A 8 -14.36 11.68 -4.47
N ILE A 9 -14.10 10.49 -5.01
CA ILE A 9 -14.84 9.96 -6.14
C ILE A 9 -16.25 9.66 -5.63
N GLY A 10 -17.18 10.59 -5.83
CA GLY A 10 -18.58 10.48 -5.40
C GLY A 10 -19.41 9.38 -6.10
N HIS A 11 -18.75 8.50 -6.87
CA HIS A 11 -19.34 7.34 -7.51
C HIS A 11 -18.50 6.10 -7.23
N VAL A 12 -19.17 4.95 -7.10
CA VAL A 12 -18.49 3.66 -6.89
C VAL A 12 -17.60 3.38 -8.10
N THR A 13 -16.30 3.30 -7.90
CA THR A 13 -15.37 2.94 -8.97
C THR A 13 -15.58 1.48 -9.39
N PHE A 14 -15.11 1.10 -10.58
CA PHE A 14 -15.17 -0.29 -11.02
C PHE A 14 -14.47 -1.23 -10.02
N ASP A 15 -13.34 -0.81 -9.45
CA ASP A 15 -12.63 -1.57 -8.40
C ASP A 15 -13.49 -1.75 -7.15
N GLN A 16 -14.15 -0.69 -6.67
CA GLN A 16 -15.04 -0.80 -5.51
C GLN A 16 -16.26 -1.69 -5.79
N ALA A 17 -16.81 -1.65 -7.01
CA ALA A 17 -17.90 -2.52 -7.43
C ALA A 17 -17.45 -3.99 -7.49
N LEU A 18 -16.25 -4.27 -8.01
CA LEU A 18 -15.66 -5.61 -8.00
C LEU A 18 -15.43 -6.10 -6.57
N LYS A 19 -14.80 -5.28 -5.72
CA LYS A 19 -14.54 -5.60 -4.31
C LYS A 19 -15.83 -6.00 -3.59
N ARG A 20 -16.90 -5.22 -3.72
CA ARG A 20 -18.22 -5.54 -3.12
C ARG A 20 -18.83 -6.86 -3.63
N LYS A 21 -18.55 -7.26 -4.87
CA LYS A 21 -19.03 -8.53 -5.44
C LYS A 21 -18.17 -9.73 -5.04
N MET A 22 -16.89 -9.52 -4.74
CA MET A 22 -15.88 -10.57 -4.57
C MET A 22 -15.47 -10.79 -3.12
N THR A 23 -15.71 -9.83 -2.23
CA THR A 23 -15.27 -9.89 -0.83
C THR A 23 -16.47 -9.81 0.11
N LYS A 24 -16.32 -10.43 1.27
CA LYS A 24 -17.26 -10.32 2.39
C LYS A 24 -16.47 -9.95 3.63
N ALA A 25 -17.03 -9.05 4.45
CA ALA A 25 -16.43 -8.71 5.72
C ALA A 25 -16.48 -9.93 6.65
N ARG A 26 -15.37 -10.19 7.36
CA ARG A 26 -15.31 -11.26 8.37
C ARG A 26 -16.25 -10.99 9.55
N SER A 27 -16.45 -9.71 9.86
CA SER A 27 -17.33 -9.20 10.90
C SER A 27 -17.91 -7.84 10.51
N LYS A 28 -19.06 -7.49 11.09
CA LYS A 28 -19.69 -6.16 10.98
C LYS A 28 -18.83 -5.02 11.54
N PHE A 29 -17.84 -5.31 12.40
CA PHE A 29 -16.96 -4.32 12.99
C PHE A 29 -15.64 -4.11 12.23
N THR A 30 -15.26 -5.06 11.38
CA THR A 30 -14.02 -5.01 10.58
C THR A 30 -14.32 -4.45 9.19
N THR A 31 -14.76 -3.18 9.14
CA THR A 31 -15.01 -2.46 7.89
C THR A 31 -13.97 -1.37 7.68
N GLY A 32 -13.75 -0.98 6.42
CA GLY A 32 -12.76 0.03 6.05
C GLY A 32 -11.47 -0.57 5.47
N PRO A 33 -10.48 0.29 5.20
CA PRO A 33 -9.23 -0.14 4.56
C PRO A 33 -8.37 -0.96 5.53
N PHE A 34 -7.74 -2.00 5.01
CA PHE A 34 -6.72 -2.76 5.71
C PHE A 34 -5.36 -2.41 5.12
N PHE A 35 -4.38 -2.07 5.95
CA PHE A 35 -3.03 -1.74 5.49
C PHE A 35 -2.02 -2.78 5.94
N GLN A 36 -1.13 -3.17 5.04
CA GLN A 36 0.02 -4.01 5.34
C GLN A 36 1.32 -3.22 5.20
N LEU A 37 2.30 -3.57 6.03
CA LEU A 37 3.67 -3.09 5.96
C LEU A 37 4.57 -4.23 5.50
N VAL A 38 5.40 -3.97 4.49
CA VAL A 38 6.45 -4.89 4.03
C VAL A 38 7.79 -4.19 4.04
N SER A 39 8.84 -4.92 4.40
CA SER A 39 10.21 -4.43 4.34
C SER A 39 11.07 -5.35 3.50
N TYR A 40 11.80 -4.76 2.56
CA TYR A 40 12.69 -5.50 1.67
C TYR A 40 13.84 -4.61 1.20
N GLN A 41 14.83 -5.23 0.56
CA GLN A 41 15.97 -4.56 -0.03
C GLN A 41 15.83 -4.49 -1.55
N PHE A 42 15.98 -3.29 -2.11
CA PHE A 42 15.97 -3.04 -3.55
C PHE A 42 17.28 -2.36 -3.97
N GLY A 43 18.22 -3.16 -4.52
CA GLY A 43 19.60 -2.73 -4.69
C GLY A 43 20.24 -2.42 -3.34
N GLN A 44 20.70 -1.19 -3.15
CA GLN A 44 21.24 -0.68 -1.88
C GLN A 44 20.17 -0.09 -0.94
N PHE A 45 18.93 0.11 -1.41
CA PHE A 45 17.90 0.76 -0.62
C PHE A 45 17.14 -0.25 0.24
N LYS A 46 17.06 0.01 1.54
CA LYS A 46 16.11 -0.66 2.43
C LYS A 46 14.79 0.09 2.35
N LEU A 47 13.76 -0.57 1.87
CA LEU A 47 12.43 0.02 1.69
C LEU A 47 11.49 -0.53 2.76
N LEU A 48 10.65 0.37 3.28
CA LEU A 48 9.48 0.05 4.09
C LEU A 48 8.28 0.61 3.35
N VAL A 49 7.40 -0.29 2.89
CA VAL A 49 6.26 0.05 2.05
C VAL A 49 4.98 -0.25 2.81
N ARG A 50 4.11 0.76 2.91
CA ARG A 50 2.72 0.60 3.37
C ARG A 50 1.81 0.59 2.16
N PHE A 51 0.92 -0.38 2.07
CA PHE A 51 -0.09 -0.45 1.02
C PHE A 51 -1.42 -0.97 1.57
N GLU A 52 -2.50 -0.67 0.87
CA GLU A 52 -3.83 -1.22 1.18
C GLU A 52 -3.95 -2.63 0.61
N VAL A 53 -4.45 -3.55 1.42
CA VAL A 53 -4.82 -4.91 1.00
C VAL A 53 -6.33 -4.96 0.88
N ASP A 54 -6.82 -5.61 -0.17
CA ASP A 54 -8.25 -5.61 -0.46
C ASP A 54 -8.99 -6.78 0.21
N CYS A 55 -8.37 -7.97 0.24
CA CYS A 55 -8.87 -9.10 1.03
C CYS A 55 -7.77 -10.13 1.32
N ALA A 56 -8.16 -11.17 2.06
CA ALA A 56 -7.30 -12.31 2.34
C ALA A 56 -8.06 -13.62 2.08
N ASP A 57 -7.37 -14.64 1.55
CA ASP A 57 -7.96 -15.94 1.25
C ASP A 57 -7.93 -16.84 2.49
N TYR A 58 -8.98 -16.73 3.31
CA TYR A 58 -9.13 -17.56 4.50
C TYR A 58 -9.46 -19.03 4.18
N ALA A 59 -9.87 -19.35 2.96
CA ALA A 59 -10.13 -20.74 2.56
C ALA A 59 -8.83 -21.49 2.23
N ALA A 60 -7.80 -20.78 1.77
CA ALA A 60 -6.48 -21.35 1.46
C ALA A 60 -5.72 -21.83 2.71
N VAL A 61 -5.92 -21.16 3.85
CA VAL A 61 -5.42 -21.65 5.13
C VAL A 61 -6.46 -22.63 5.65
N LYS A 62 -6.16 -23.94 5.65
CA LYS A 62 -6.98 -24.93 6.36
C LYS A 62 -7.06 -24.49 7.83
N MET A 63 -8.06 -23.69 8.19
CA MET A 63 -8.29 -23.34 9.58
C MET A 63 -8.48 -24.67 10.30
N GLN A 64 -7.53 -24.98 11.18
CA GLN A 64 -7.66 -26.07 12.13
C GLN A 64 -8.95 -25.80 12.90
N SER A 65 -10.00 -26.56 12.55
CA SER A 65 -11.20 -26.89 13.33
C SER A 65 -11.85 -25.77 14.17
N ASP A 66 -13.14 -25.55 13.90
CA ASP A 66 -14.18 -25.08 14.85
C ASP A 66 -14.50 -23.59 15.00
N ASN A 67 -14.11 -22.69 14.10
CA ASN A 67 -14.73 -21.36 14.06
C ASN A 67 -15.30 -21.03 12.69
N GLN A 68 -16.61 -20.76 12.64
CA GLN A 68 -17.25 -20.14 11.49
C GLN A 68 -16.39 -18.95 11.06
N LEU A 69 -15.98 -18.94 9.78
CA LEU A 69 -15.19 -17.84 9.20
C LEU A 69 -15.92 -16.50 9.35
N GLU A 70 -17.24 -16.56 9.39
CA GLU A 70 -18.16 -15.45 9.61
C GLU A 70 -18.54 -15.42 11.07
N LYS A 71 -18.33 -14.27 11.72
CA LYS A 71 -18.65 -14.08 13.13
C LYS A 71 -19.81 -13.08 13.28
N GLU A 72 -21.00 -13.49 12.88
CA GLU A 72 -22.18 -12.62 12.86
C GLU A 72 -22.61 -12.18 14.28
N ASP A 73 -22.43 -13.06 15.26
CA ASP A 73 -22.80 -12.87 16.68
C ASP A 73 -21.66 -12.31 17.56
N GLU A 74 -20.57 -11.80 16.96
CA GLU A 74 -19.47 -11.23 17.75
C GLU A 74 -19.90 -9.93 18.45
N SER A 75 -19.42 -9.75 19.69
CA SER A 75 -19.57 -8.52 20.46
C SER A 75 -18.56 -7.47 19.98
N GLU A 76 -18.92 -6.18 20.05
CA GLU A 76 -17.99 -5.10 19.71
C GLU A 76 -16.77 -5.15 20.65
N PRO A 77 -15.53 -5.19 20.12
CA PRO A 77 -14.34 -5.16 20.96
C PRO A 77 -14.23 -3.84 21.70
N LYS A 78 -13.49 -3.89 22.80
CA LYS A 78 -13.27 -2.72 23.65
C LYS A 78 -12.48 -1.65 22.88
N LYS A 79 -13.00 -0.42 22.87
CA LYS A 79 -12.30 0.76 22.37
C LYS A 79 -11.28 1.23 23.39
N GLU A 80 -10.03 1.33 22.97
CA GLU A 80 -8.92 1.84 23.76
C GLU A 80 -8.33 3.08 23.07
N LYS A 81 -7.46 3.81 23.78
CA LYS A 81 -6.78 5.01 23.26
C LYS A 81 -5.28 4.81 23.36
N PHE A 82 -4.54 5.31 22.38
CA PHE A 82 -3.08 5.28 22.44
C PHE A 82 -2.57 6.21 23.55
N SER A 83 -1.54 5.78 24.27
CA SER A 83 -0.85 6.60 25.28
C SER A 83 -0.25 7.86 24.67
N GLU A 84 0.25 7.75 23.44
CA GLU A 84 0.95 8.79 22.72
C GLU A 84 0.00 9.76 22.00
N ASN A 85 -1.27 9.35 21.77
CA ASN A 85 -2.26 10.16 21.09
C ASN A 85 -3.69 9.82 21.54
N ASN A 86 -4.24 10.65 22.43
CA ASN A 86 -5.58 10.47 22.99
C ASN A 86 -6.75 10.87 22.06
N VAL A 87 -6.45 11.41 20.87
CA VAL A 87 -7.42 11.75 19.82
C VAL A 87 -7.74 10.53 18.96
N ILE A 88 -6.83 9.56 18.88
CA ILE A 88 -7.00 8.34 18.12
C ILE A 88 -7.38 7.19 19.07
N SER A 89 -8.50 6.53 18.79
CA SER A 89 -8.89 5.29 19.44
C SER A 89 -8.62 4.09 18.54
N PHE A 90 -8.36 2.94 19.16
CA PHE A 90 -8.20 1.66 18.48
C PHE A 90 -9.05 0.58 19.13
N MET A 91 -9.26 -0.52 18.41
CA MET A 91 -9.87 -1.73 18.90
C MET A 91 -8.97 -2.88 18.46
N GLU A 92 -8.57 -3.73 19.39
CA GLU A 92 -7.86 -4.96 19.03
C GLU A 92 -8.87 -6.00 18.56
N TYR A 93 -8.75 -6.43 17.30
CA TYR A 93 -9.70 -7.32 16.65
C TYR A 93 -9.05 -8.61 16.18
N GLY A 94 -8.96 -9.59 17.09
CA GLY A 94 -8.47 -10.94 16.79
C GLY A 94 -7.07 -10.98 16.17
N GLU A 95 -6.66 -12.17 15.77
CA GLU A 95 -5.40 -12.38 15.04
C GLU A 95 -5.68 -12.75 13.58
N VAL A 96 -4.89 -12.18 12.67
CA VAL A 96 -4.82 -12.59 11.27
C VAL A 96 -3.74 -13.67 11.17
N PRO A 97 -4.02 -14.87 10.62
CA PRO A 97 -3.01 -15.91 10.47
C PRO A 97 -1.81 -15.40 9.68
N ARG A 98 -0.58 -15.66 10.16
CA ARG A 98 0.65 -15.12 9.54
C ARG A 98 0.88 -15.56 8.09
N ASN A 99 0.30 -16.69 7.68
CA ASN A 99 0.49 -17.29 6.35
C ASN A 99 -0.79 -17.23 5.50
N ILE A 100 -1.69 -16.29 5.79
CA ILE A 100 -2.86 -16.10 4.96
C ILE A 100 -2.47 -15.40 3.65
N PRO A 101 -2.86 -15.93 2.47
CA PRO A 101 -2.59 -15.23 1.22
C PRO A 101 -3.32 -13.90 1.18
N LEU A 102 -2.58 -12.81 0.96
CA LEU A 102 -3.11 -11.47 0.78
C LEU A 102 -3.41 -11.22 -0.70
N GLN A 103 -4.58 -10.67 -0.96
CA GLN A 103 -5.11 -10.49 -2.31
C GLN A 103 -5.42 -9.02 -2.58
N LEU A 104 -4.99 -8.58 -3.76
CA LEU A 104 -5.30 -7.28 -4.35
C LEU A 104 -6.39 -7.45 -5.41
N LEU A 105 -7.20 -6.43 -5.61
CA LEU A 105 -8.29 -6.40 -6.57
C LEU A 105 -8.19 -5.15 -7.43
N THR A 106 -8.15 -5.36 -8.74
CA THR A 106 -8.18 -4.28 -9.72
C THR A 106 -9.07 -4.64 -10.90
N THR A 107 -9.45 -3.62 -11.67
CA THR A 107 -10.26 -3.77 -12.87
C THR A 107 -9.56 -3.23 -14.09
N TYR A 108 -9.76 -3.91 -15.21
CA TYR A 108 -9.32 -3.45 -16.52
C TYR A 108 -10.49 -3.44 -17.50
N PRO A 109 -10.57 -2.45 -18.40
CA PRO A 109 -11.43 -2.57 -19.57
C PRO A 109 -10.99 -3.80 -20.37
N GLN A 110 -11.97 -4.53 -20.92
CA GLN A 110 -11.68 -5.74 -21.70
C GLN A 110 -10.70 -5.41 -22.86
N GLY A 111 -9.52 -6.03 -22.84
CA GLY A 111 -8.51 -5.90 -23.90
C GLY A 111 -7.50 -4.76 -23.76
N ALA A 112 -7.43 -4.03 -22.65
CA ALA A 112 -6.45 -2.96 -22.48
C ALA A 112 -5.87 -2.83 -21.04
N GLY A 113 -4.64 -2.29 -20.95
CA GLY A 113 -4.00 -1.85 -19.70
C GLY A 113 -3.24 -2.92 -18.90
N PHE A 114 -3.71 -4.17 -18.89
CA PHE A 114 -3.01 -5.29 -18.28
C PHE A 114 -1.82 -5.73 -19.17
N PRO A 115 -0.63 -6.04 -18.63
CA PRO A 115 -0.33 -6.35 -17.23
C PRO A 115 0.46 -5.27 -16.47
N PHE A 116 0.72 -4.10 -17.07
CA PHE A 116 1.81 -3.22 -16.62
C PHE A 116 1.64 -2.66 -15.19
N PHE A 117 0.45 -2.15 -14.85
CA PHE A 117 0.22 -1.61 -13.50
C PHE A 117 0.12 -2.71 -12.44
N THR A 118 -0.60 -3.80 -12.75
CA THR A 118 -0.65 -5.01 -11.93
C THR A 118 0.74 -5.55 -11.60
N TRP A 119 1.63 -5.64 -12.60
CA TRP A 119 2.99 -6.11 -12.36
C TRP A 119 3.74 -5.21 -11.36
N ALA A 120 3.69 -3.89 -11.56
CA ALA A 120 4.39 -2.96 -10.68
C ALA A 120 3.82 -3.00 -9.25
N GLN A 121 2.50 -3.04 -9.12
CA GLN A 121 1.81 -3.14 -7.83
C GLN A 121 2.24 -4.42 -7.11
N MET A 122 2.09 -5.58 -7.74
CA MET A 122 2.48 -6.87 -7.19
C MET A 122 3.97 -6.95 -6.83
N PHE A 123 4.85 -6.35 -7.64
CA PHE A 123 6.30 -6.34 -7.37
C PHE A 123 6.65 -5.54 -6.11
N PHE A 124 6.07 -4.36 -5.92
CA PHE A 124 6.42 -3.47 -4.80
C PHE A 124 5.63 -3.77 -3.51
N THR A 125 4.46 -4.40 -3.61
CA THR A 125 3.68 -4.79 -2.42
C THR A 125 4.01 -6.18 -1.92
N ALA A 126 4.60 -7.04 -2.76
CA ALA A 126 4.83 -8.45 -2.47
C ALA A 126 3.54 -9.21 -2.07
N ALA A 127 2.37 -8.75 -2.53
CA ALA A 127 1.12 -9.49 -2.36
C ALA A 127 1.18 -10.84 -3.08
N ASP A 128 0.47 -11.84 -2.55
CA ASP A 128 0.50 -13.20 -3.11
C ASP A 128 -0.18 -13.27 -4.48
N GLN A 129 -1.31 -12.58 -4.62
CA GLN A 129 -2.11 -12.59 -5.84
C GLN A 129 -2.83 -11.27 -6.08
N GLU A 130 -3.07 -10.95 -7.36
CA GLU A 130 -4.00 -9.91 -7.78
C GLU A 130 -5.14 -10.50 -8.63
N ILE A 131 -6.36 -10.20 -8.20
CA ILE A 131 -7.59 -10.57 -8.89
C ILE A 131 -7.96 -9.43 -9.85
N VAL A 132 -8.01 -9.77 -11.13
CA VAL A 132 -8.35 -8.86 -12.20
C VAL A 132 -9.79 -9.09 -12.65
N GLY A 133 -10.64 -8.09 -12.45
CA GLY A 133 -11.97 -8.04 -13.02
C GLY A 133 -11.97 -7.39 -14.41
N TRP A 134 -12.39 -8.14 -15.43
CA TRP A 134 -12.52 -7.60 -16.79
C TRP A 134 -13.87 -6.91 -16.98
N PHE A 135 -13.87 -5.58 -16.98
CA PHE A 135 -15.07 -4.79 -17.13
C PHE A 135 -15.59 -4.83 -18.58
N LYS A 136 -16.88 -5.17 -18.74
CA LYS A 136 -17.55 -5.35 -20.03
C LYS A 136 -18.47 -4.19 -20.44
N GLY A 137 -18.66 -3.18 -19.60
CA GLY A 137 -19.72 -2.19 -19.73
C GLY A 137 -20.83 -2.38 -18.68
N ASN A 138 -21.61 -1.33 -18.38
CA ASN A 138 -22.83 -1.36 -17.55
C ASN A 138 -22.71 -1.88 -16.10
N GLY A 139 -21.51 -1.92 -15.53
CA GLY A 139 -21.26 -2.44 -14.17
C GLY A 139 -21.03 -3.95 -14.09
N ASP A 140 -20.91 -4.63 -15.24
CA ASP A 140 -20.69 -6.06 -15.33
C ASP A 140 -19.23 -6.43 -15.57
N PHE A 141 -18.85 -7.58 -15.00
CA PHE A 141 -17.52 -8.15 -15.11
C PHE A 141 -17.59 -9.50 -15.81
N GLY A 142 -16.57 -9.80 -16.63
CA GLY A 142 -16.27 -11.17 -17.01
C GLY A 142 -15.83 -12.00 -15.81
N LYS A 143 -15.51 -13.28 -16.05
CA LYS A 143 -14.92 -14.15 -15.03
C LYS A 143 -13.60 -13.50 -14.55
N PRO A 144 -13.46 -13.18 -13.25
CA PRO A 144 -12.22 -12.62 -12.73
C PRO A 144 -11.05 -13.60 -12.90
N ALA A 145 -9.87 -13.07 -13.15
CA ALA A 145 -8.64 -13.84 -13.27
C ALA A 145 -7.77 -13.62 -12.03
N MET A 146 -7.31 -14.71 -11.41
CA MET A 146 -6.34 -14.66 -10.32
C MET A 146 -4.93 -14.74 -10.92
N ASN A 147 -4.07 -13.79 -10.59
CA ASN A 147 -2.74 -13.71 -11.17
C ASN A 147 -1.69 -13.62 -10.06
N ALA A 148 -0.73 -14.55 -10.08
CA ALA A 148 0.49 -14.44 -9.29
C ALA A 148 1.54 -13.61 -10.04
N LEU A 149 2.46 -12.98 -9.30
CA LEU A 149 3.54 -12.16 -9.90
C LEU A 149 4.36 -12.95 -10.94
N SER A 150 4.59 -14.24 -10.71
CA SER A 150 5.31 -15.13 -11.63
C SER A 150 4.63 -15.26 -12.99
N ASP A 151 3.30 -15.23 -13.04
CA ASP A 151 2.54 -15.36 -14.28
C ASP A 151 2.46 -14.03 -15.02
N ILE A 152 2.21 -12.95 -14.28
CA ILE A 152 2.19 -11.59 -14.82
C ILE A 152 3.56 -11.23 -15.43
N SER A 153 4.65 -11.63 -14.78
CA SER A 153 6.02 -11.37 -15.25
C SER A 153 6.30 -11.97 -16.63
N LYS A 154 5.63 -13.08 -17.00
CA LYS A 154 5.77 -13.70 -18.33
C LYS A 154 5.08 -12.88 -19.43
N LEU A 155 4.15 -12.00 -19.06
CA LEU A 155 3.35 -11.20 -20.00
C LEU A 155 3.94 -9.80 -20.25
N ILE A 156 4.85 -9.33 -19.41
CA ILE A 156 5.46 -8.00 -19.51
C ILE A 156 6.56 -7.95 -20.57
N LYS A 157 6.40 -7.03 -21.52
CA LYS A 157 7.42 -6.69 -22.54
C LYS A 157 7.48 -5.16 -22.71
N PRO A 158 8.68 -4.52 -22.73
CA PRO A 158 10.02 -5.10 -22.52
C PRO A 158 10.21 -5.61 -21.09
N LEU A 159 11.27 -6.40 -20.86
CA LEU A 159 11.56 -7.01 -19.57
C LEU A 159 11.55 -5.95 -18.45
N PRO A 160 10.98 -6.26 -17.27
CA PRO A 160 10.81 -5.26 -16.21
C PRO A 160 12.11 -4.63 -15.69
N TYR A 161 13.26 -5.27 -15.96
CA TYR A 161 14.57 -4.78 -15.55
C TYR A 161 14.84 -3.33 -15.96
N VAL A 162 14.49 -2.93 -17.19
CA VAL A 162 14.69 -1.56 -17.66
C VAL A 162 13.89 -0.55 -16.83
N VAL A 163 12.67 -0.92 -16.44
CA VAL A 163 11.80 -0.09 -15.59
C VAL A 163 12.37 -0.03 -14.17
N LEU A 164 12.79 -1.17 -13.63
CA LEU A 164 13.38 -1.26 -12.30
C LEU A 164 14.69 -0.44 -12.18
N SER A 165 15.56 -0.49 -13.20
CA SER A 165 16.76 0.35 -13.23
C SER A 165 16.42 1.84 -13.18
N LYS A 166 15.37 2.29 -13.88
CA LYS A 166 14.92 3.70 -13.80
C LYS A 166 14.37 4.08 -12.43
N VAL A 167 13.64 3.18 -11.77
CA VAL A 167 13.18 3.39 -10.39
C VAL A 167 14.37 3.49 -9.46
N HIS A 168 15.35 2.60 -9.61
CA HIS A 168 16.59 2.61 -8.84
C HIS A 168 17.39 3.91 -9.04
N ASP A 169 17.61 4.35 -10.27
CA ASP A 169 18.26 5.62 -10.60
C ASP A 169 17.52 6.83 -9.99
N CYS A 170 16.19 6.77 -9.94
CA CYS A 170 15.37 7.79 -9.30
C CYS A 170 15.59 7.83 -7.79
N LEU A 171 15.55 6.68 -7.12
CA LEU A 171 15.80 6.56 -5.68
C LEU A 171 17.22 7.04 -5.32
N ASP A 172 18.22 6.72 -6.15
CA ASP A 172 19.60 7.18 -5.97
C ASP A 172 19.72 8.70 -6.08
N LYS A 173 19.04 9.32 -7.04
CA LYS A 173 18.95 10.78 -7.11
C LYS A 173 18.29 11.36 -5.87
N ILE A 174 17.15 10.82 -5.43
CA ILE A 174 16.44 11.30 -4.23
C ILE A 174 17.37 11.20 -3.00
N ALA A 175 18.01 10.06 -2.80
CA ALA A 175 18.93 9.86 -1.69
C ALA A 175 20.09 10.87 -1.72
N LYS A 176 20.65 11.16 -2.91
CA LYS A 176 21.69 12.18 -3.09
C LYS A 176 21.21 13.61 -2.84
N PHE A 177 19.94 13.91 -3.05
CA PHE A 177 19.35 15.21 -2.69
C PHE A 177 19.06 15.35 -1.19
N LEU A 178 18.85 14.23 -0.49
CA LEU A 178 18.50 14.17 0.94
C LEU A 178 19.71 13.98 1.87
N ILE A 179 20.95 14.10 1.36
CA ILE A 179 22.22 13.75 2.05
C ILE A 179 22.38 14.42 3.43
N LYS A 180 21.81 15.61 3.65
CA LYS A 180 22.12 16.39 4.86
C LYS A 180 21.35 16.00 6.11
N ASN A 181 20.46 15.00 6.06
CA ASN A 181 19.55 14.67 7.18
C ASN A 181 18.90 15.92 7.81
N ASP A 182 18.73 16.99 7.04
CA ASP A 182 18.20 18.25 7.52
C ASP A 182 16.68 18.07 7.71
N PRO A 183 16.17 18.09 8.96
CA PRO A 183 14.76 17.85 9.23
C PRO A 183 13.84 18.97 8.71
N GLU A 184 14.42 20.13 8.38
CA GLU A 184 13.71 21.26 7.79
C GLU A 184 13.77 21.25 6.26
N PHE A 185 14.71 20.51 5.67
CA PHE A 185 14.76 20.33 4.23
C PHE A 185 13.60 19.43 3.75
N LYS A 186 12.81 19.99 2.83
CA LYS A 186 11.69 19.28 2.19
C LYS A 186 11.89 19.33 0.70
N CYS A 187 11.65 18.22 0.02
CA CYS A 187 11.66 18.17 -1.43
C CYS A 187 10.33 17.71 -2.00
N ALA A 188 10.05 18.10 -3.24
CA ALA A 188 8.99 17.54 -4.05
C ALA A 188 9.56 16.97 -5.33
N LEU A 189 8.96 15.86 -5.76
CA LEU A 189 9.18 15.26 -7.06
C LEU A 189 8.02 15.63 -7.97
N ILE A 190 8.31 16.21 -9.13
CA ILE A 190 7.31 16.55 -10.13
C ILE A 190 7.65 15.84 -11.43
N TRP A 191 6.71 15.04 -11.92
CA TRP A 191 6.78 14.49 -13.26
C TRP A 191 6.03 15.41 -14.23
N LYS A 192 6.76 16.02 -15.16
CA LYS A 192 6.18 16.94 -16.18
C LYS A 192 5.81 16.23 -17.48
N GLY A 193 5.73 14.91 -17.48
CA GLY A 193 5.53 14.09 -18.66
C GLY A 193 6.84 13.73 -19.40
N LYS A 194 6.74 12.74 -20.30
CA LYS A 194 7.89 12.12 -21.00
C LYS A 194 8.97 11.66 -19.99
N ASN A 195 10.23 11.94 -20.25
CA ASN A 195 11.40 11.52 -19.46
C ASN A 195 11.85 12.57 -18.41
N HIS A 196 11.04 13.60 -18.13
CA HIS A 196 11.45 14.69 -17.24
C HIS A 196 10.84 14.52 -15.84
N LEU A 197 11.71 14.14 -14.90
CA LEU A 197 11.45 14.16 -13.47
C LEU A 197 12.32 15.26 -12.86
N GLU A 198 11.69 16.17 -12.13
CA GLU A 198 12.37 17.28 -11.48
C GLU A 198 12.22 17.16 -9.96
N ILE A 199 13.30 17.49 -9.23
CA ILE A 199 13.34 17.51 -7.77
C ILE A 199 13.53 18.97 -7.34
N PHE A 200 12.62 19.49 -6.52
CA PHE A 200 12.67 20.87 -6.03
C PHE A 200 12.63 20.92 -4.52
N ALA A 201 13.36 21.86 -3.93
CA ALA A 201 13.21 22.21 -2.52
C ALA A 201 11.86 22.92 -2.30
N LYS A 202 11.14 22.52 -1.25
CA LYS A 202 9.90 23.16 -0.80
C LYS A 202 10.21 24.09 0.36
N THR A 203 9.60 25.28 0.34
CA THR A 203 9.64 26.26 1.43
C THR A 203 8.49 26.09 2.44
N SER A 204 7.64 25.06 2.27
CA SER A 204 6.47 24.85 3.13
C SER A 204 6.86 24.49 4.57
N THR A 205 6.11 24.97 5.55
CA THR A 205 6.23 24.58 6.96
C THR A 205 5.55 23.25 7.27
N THR A 206 4.56 22.82 6.47
CA THR A 206 3.93 21.49 6.59
C THR A 206 4.78 20.41 5.91
N GLY A 207 4.99 19.29 6.59
CA GLY A 207 5.75 18.14 6.11
C GLY A 207 4.95 16.85 6.25
N ALA A 208 5.42 15.76 5.62
CA ALA A 208 4.74 14.46 5.65
C ALA A 208 4.80 13.75 7.02
N VAL A 209 5.69 14.20 7.92
CA VAL A 209 5.88 13.64 9.26
C VAL A 209 5.18 14.53 10.28
N SER A 210 4.25 13.96 11.04
CA SER A 210 3.51 14.68 12.08
C SER A 210 4.41 15.05 13.27
N PRO A 211 4.07 16.11 14.04
CA PRO A 211 4.86 16.54 15.20
C PRO A 211 5.13 15.42 16.21
N GLY A 212 4.11 14.62 16.56
CA GLY A 212 4.26 13.50 17.50
C GLY A 212 5.21 12.42 16.98
N VAL A 213 5.20 12.11 15.68
CA VAL A 213 6.18 11.18 15.09
C VAL A 213 7.58 11.77 15.12
N LYS A 214 7.75 13.08 14.85
CA LYS A 214 9.05 13.75 14.97
C LYS A 214 9.61 13.66 16.39
N GLU A 215 8.78 13.87 17.41
CA GLU A 215 9.17 13.74 18.81
C GLU A 215 9.59 12.31 19.17
N LEU A 216 8.80 11.32 18.74
CA LEU A 216 9.13 9.91 18.93
C LEU A 216 10.47 9.55 18.28
N MET A 217 10.70 9.98 17.03
CA MET A 217 11.93 9.69 16.29
C MET A 217 13.19 10.24 16.97
N LYS A 218 13.11 11.38 17.68
CA LYS A 218 14.25 11.90 18.47
C LYS A 218 14.65 10.97 19.62
N THR A 219 13.74 10.13 20.12
CA THR A 219 14.06 9.15 21.17
C THR A 219 14.71 7.89 20.62
N GLN A 220 14.40 7.52 19.37
CA GLN A 220 14.83 6.27 18.73
C GLN A 220 16.09 6.45 17.88
N CYS A 221 16.20 7.59 17.18
CA CYS A 221 17.32 7.94 16.32
C CYS A 221 18.17 8.98 17.02
N LYS A 222 18.95 8.52 18.02
CA LYS A 222 20.00 9.35 18.60
C LYS A 222 21.10 9.51 17.56
N GLU A 223 21.45 10.74 17.22
CA GLU A 223 22.69 11.00 16.50
C GLU A 223 23.81 10.38 17.35
N LEU A 224 24.72 9.65 16.69
CA LEU A 224 25.96 9.25 17.35
C LEU A 224 26.64 10.57 17.67
N ASP A 225 26.68 10.97 18.95
CA ASP A 225 27.36 12.18 19.38
C ASP A 225 28.76 12.18 18.74
N GLU A 226 29.18 13.32 18.18
CA GLU A 226 30.56 13.60 17.71
C GLU A 226 31.55 13.60 18.90
N SER A 227 31.51 12.56 19.73
CA SER A 227 32.23 12.42 20.99
C SER A 227 33.03 11.11 21.08
N GLU A 228 33.39 10.54 19.92
CA GLU A 228 34.47 9.55 19.80
C GLU A 228 35.33 9.84 18.57
N GLU A 229 36.01 11.00 18.56
CA GLU A 229 37.38 11.19 17.99
C GLU A 229 38.02 12.48 18.50
#